data_AF-A0A293LFW0-F1
#
_entry.id   AF-A0A293LFW0-F1
#
_cell.length_a   1.000
_cell.length_b   1.000
_cell.length_c   1.000
_cell.angle_alpha   90.00
_cell.angle_beta   90.00
_cell.angle_gamma   90.00
#
_symmetry.space_group_name_H-M   'P 1'
#
loop_
_entity.id
_entity.type
_entity.pdbx_description
1 polymer ?
#
loop_
_entity_poly.entity_id
_entity_poly.type
_entity_poly.pdbx_seq_one_letter_code
_entity_poly.pdbx_strand_id
1 'polypeptide(L)'
;MEGVRLFTKEQLFSKQSPGDSLGLFEDGVRDESKQECHTLEADMMLQHGLKTCLENLARHLFGPETELRWTSTYFPFTHPSWELEVKFQGDWLELLGCGIVEQQILHNAGVEHKVGWAFGVGLERIAMKLYSIPDIRVFWSTDPAFLAQFQHNDPYVPVCFKALSNHPPCLADVSFWVPEGFQEMDFLDLVRTVGGDLVERVQKLDVFIHPRTHRTSYCFRIVYRHMARVMSQEEANAIHKDIGHHAEQNLGVELRIK
;
A
#
# COMPACT_ATOMS: atom_id res chain seq x y z
N MET A 1 2.80 4.22 -7.97
CA MET A 1 3.48 4.39 -9.29
C MET A 1 3.97 3.04 -9.73
N GLU A 2 3.92 2.76 -11.03
CA GLU A 2 4.31 1.47 -11.59
C GLU A 2 5.38 1.69 -12.66
N GLY A 3 6.31 0.75 -12.77
CA GLY A 3 7.35 0.76 -13.79
C GLY A 3 7.46 -0.60 -14.46
N VAL A 4 7.50 -0.62 -15.79
CA VAL A 4 7.75 -1.81 -16.60
C VAL A 4 8.89 -1.50 -17.56
N ARG A 5 9.86 -2.40 -17.66
CA ARG A 5 10.94 -2.29 -18.63
C ARG A 5 11.13 -3.60 -19.38
N LEU A 6 10.94 -3.53 -20.69
CA LEU A 6 11.10 -4.65 -21.61
C LEU A 6 12.42 -4.55 -22.36
N PHE A 7 12.99 -5.70 -22.69
CA PHE A 7 14.27 -5.83 -23.36
C PHE A 7 14.15 -6.78 -24.53
N THR A 8 14.70 -6.38 -25.68
CA THR A 8 15.09 -7.35 -26.71
C THR A 8 16.35 -8.08 -26.29
N LYS A 9 16.67 -9.16 -26.99
CA LYS A 9 17.90 -9.94 -26.81
C LYS A 9 19.15 -9.06 -26.87
N GLU A 10 19.22 -8.20 -27.89
CA GLU A 10 20.37 -7.32 -28.13
C GLU A 10 20.53 -6.29 -27.02
N GLN A 11 19.41 -5.79 -26.47
CA GLN A 11 19.43 -4.83 -25.37
C GLN A 11 19.91 -5.49 -24.07
N LEU A 12 19.42 -6.69 -23.76
CA LEU A 12 19.76 -7.41 -22.54
C LEU A 12 21.24 -7.84 -22.52
N PHE A 13 21.76 -8.30 -23.66
CA PHE A 13 23.13 -8.83 -23.77
C PHE A 13 24.12 -7.88 -24.47
N SER A 14 23.80 -6.58 -24.55
CA SER A 14 24.55 -5.56 -25.30
C SER A 14 26.05 -5.41 -24.95
N LYS A 15 26.50 -5.93 -23.80
CA LYS A 15 27.89 -5.80 -23.31
C LYS A 15 28.74 -7.06 -23.48
N GLN A 16 28.25 -8.09 -24.18
CA GLN A 16 28.97 -9.37 -24.31
C GLN A 16 29.89 -9.45 -25.52
N SER A 17 30.91 -10.30 -25.40
CA SER A 17 31.88 -10.56 -26.46
C SER A 17 31.21 -11.24 -27.66
N PRO A 18 31.63 -10.92 -28.90
CA PRO A 18 31.12 -11.58 -30.10
C PRO A 18 31.59 -13.04 -30.12
N GLY A 19 30.77 -13.93 -29.56
CA GLY A 19 31.08 -15.36 -29.43
C GLY A 19 30.10 -16.13 -28.54
N ASP A 20 29.44 -15.46 -27.58
CA ASP A 20 28.46 -16.12 -26.71
C ASP A 20 27.08 -16.20 -27.39
N SER A 21 26.60 -17.41 -27.65
CA SER A 21 25.28 -17.65 -28.23
C SER A 21 24.18 -17.63 -27.16
N LEU A 22 24.02 -16.52 -26.44
CA LEU A 22 22.97 -16.43 -25.43
C LEU A 22 21.58 -16.28 -26.06
N GLY A 23 20.59 -16.93 -25.46
CA GLY A 23 19.18 -16.84 -25.82
C GLY A 23 18.37 -16.16 -24.72
N LEU A 24 17.20 -15.63 -25.07
CA LEU A 24 16.22 -15.21 -24.07
C LEU A 24 15.40 -16.40 -23.55
N PHE A 25 15.14 -17.37 -24.43
CA PHE A 25 14.18 -18.43 -24.20
C PHE A 25 14.81 -19.81 -24.36
N GLU A 26 14.29 -20.76 -23.59
CA GLU A 26 14.59 -22.20 -23.65
C GLU A 26 13.34 -23.01 -23.31
N ASP A 27 13.40 -24.32 -23.53
CA ASP A 27 12.38 -25.26 -23.05
C ASP A 27 12.91 -25.94 -21.78
N GLY A 28 12.68 -25.29 -20.63
CA GLY A 28 13.25 -25.65 -19.35
C GLY A 28 12.21 -25.96 -18.27
N VAL A 29 12.64 -25.86 -17.01
CA VAL A 29 11.80 -26.07 -15.84
C VAL A 29 11.75 -24.78 -15.02
N ARG A 30 10.59 -24.48 -14.44
CA ARG A 30 10.43 -23.38 -13.47
C ARG A 30 11.06 -23.80 -12.14
N ASP A 31 11.86 -22.90 -11.57
CA ASP A 31 12.39 -23.03 -10.22
C ASP A 31 12.43 -21.66 -9.53
N GLU A 32 13.04 -21.54 -8.35
CA GLU A 32 13.12 -20.28 -7.60
C GLU A 32 13.91 -19.17 -8.31
N SER A 33 14.76 -19.53 -9.29
CA SER A 33 15.66 -18.63 -9.98
C SER A 33 15.14 -18.15 -11.33
N LYS A 34 14.25 -18.93 -11.98
CA LYS A 34 13.78 -18.60 -13.33
C LYS A 34 12.41 -19.17 -13.70
N GLN A 35 11.82 -18.58 -14.75
CA GLN A 35 10.66 -19.15 -15.43
C GLN A 35 11.05 -20.32 -16.34
N GLU A 36 10.11 -21.22 -16.60
CA GLU A 36 10.30 -22.42 -17.44
C GLU A 36 10.75 -22.10 -18.86
N CYS A 37 10.29 -20.96 -19.41
CA CYS A 37 10.58 -20.55 -20.78
C CYS A 37 11.79 -19.62 -20.89
N HIS A 38 12.36 -19.15 -19.78
CA HIS A 38 13.51 -18.25 -19.77
C HIS A 38 14.82 -19.00 -19.58
N THR A 39 15.87 -18.54 -20.26
CA THR A 39 17.24 -18.95 -19.93
C THR A 39 17.63 -18.39 -18.57
N LEU A 40 18.48 -19.11 -17.85
CA LEU A 40 18.98 -18.64 -16.55
C LEU A 40 19.73 -17.30 -16.70
N GLU A 41 20.50 -17.15 -17.78
CA GLU A 41 21.26 -15.93 -18.06
C GLU A 41 20.36 -14.71 -18.28
N ALA A 42 19.21 -14.89 -18.95
CA ALA A 42 18.24 -13.81 -19.14
C ALA A 42 17.66 -13.35 -17.80
N ASP A 43 17.21 -14.28 -16.96
CA ASP A 43 16.63 -13.95 -15.65
C ASP A 43 17.66 -13.36 -14.69
N MET A 44 18.89 -13.86 -14.68
CA MET A 44 19.98 -13.26 -13.92
C MET A 44 20.26 -11.81 -14.34
N MET A 45 20.23 -11.52 -15.65
CA MET A 45 20.47 -10.17 -16.16
C MET A 45 19.34 -9.21 -15.86
N LEU A 46 18.09 -9.68 -15.97
CA LEU A 46 16.90 -8.93 -15.59
C LEU A 46 16.89 -8.64 -14.09
N GLN A 47 17.15 -9.65 -13.25
CA GLN A 47 17.23 -9.49 -11.81
C GLN A 47 18.30 -8.48 -11.42
N HIS A 48 19.50 -8.58 -11.99
CA HIS A 48 20.58 -7.63 -11.70
C HIS A 48 20.18 -6.21 -12.09
N GLY A 49 19.67 -6.01 -13.32
CA GLY A 49 19.24 -4.69 -13.79
C GLY A 49 18.10 -4.09 -12.95
N LEU A 50 17.11 -4.91 -12.57
CA LEU A 50 16.00 -4.53 -11.70
C LEU A 50 16.51 -4.10 -10.32
N LYS A 51 17.26 -4.97 -9.64
CA LYS A 51 17.75 -4.69 -8.28
C LYS A 51 18.64 -3.45 -8.27
N THR A 52 19.60 -3.33 -9.19
CA THR A 52 20.44 -2.12 -9.29
C THR A 52 19.62 -0.84 -9.50
N CYS A 53 18.60 -0.87 -10.37
CA CYS A 53 17.74 0.29 -10.58
C CYS A 53 17.01 0.72 -9.29
N LEU A 54 16.43 -0.25 -8.57
CA LEU A 54 15.62 0.00 -7.39
C LEU A 54 16.45 0.37 -6.17
N GLU A 55 17.62 -0.23 -5.99
CA GLU A 55 18.54 0.19 -4.93
C GLU A 55 19.05 1.61 -5.15
N ASN A 56 19.32 2.00 -6.40
CA ASN A 56 19.71 3.38 -6.72
C ASN A 56 18.58 4.36 -6.43
N LEU A 57 17.33 4.00 -6.75
CA LEU A 57 16.16 4.80 -6.37
C LEU A 57 16.05 4.94 -4.84
N ALA A 58 16.17 3.84 -4.11
CA ALA A 58 16.10 3.84 -2.64
C ALA A 58 17.19 4.73 -2.03
N ARG A 59 18.45 4.59 -2.46
CA ARG A 59 19.56 5.41 -1.98
C ARG A 59 19.43 6.89 -2.37
N HIS A 60 18.84 7.17 -3.53
CA HIS A 60 18.56 8.56 -3.92
C HIS A 60 17.51 9.22 -3.01
N LEU A 61 16.49 8.48 -2.59
CA LEU A 61 15.41 9.00 -1.75
C LEU A 61 15.75 9.05 -0.25
N PHE A 62 16.41 8.01 0.28
CA PHE A 62 16.64 7.83 1.72
C PHE A 62 18.09 8.08 2.15
N GLY A 63 19.00 8.27 1.19
CA GLY A 63 20.42 8.54 1.42
C GLY A 63 21.36 7.40 0.97
N PRO A 64 22.64 7.70 0.70
CA PRO A 64 23.59 6.73 0.15
C PRO A 64 23.86 5.54 1.10
N GLU A 65 23.78 5.76 2.41
CA GLU A 65 24.07 4.77 3.47
C GLU A 65 22.81 4.00 3.92
N THR A 66 21.70 4.09 3.21
CA THR A 66 20.46 3.39 3.59
C THR A 66 20.66 1.87 3.58
N GLU A 67 20.33 1.22 4.70
CA GLU A 67 20.28 -0.24 4.78
C GLU A 67 19.07 -0.76 3.97
N LEU A 68 19.35 -1.72 3.07
CA LEU A 68 18.36 -2.33 2.19
C LEU A 68 18.20 -3.81 2.53
N ARG A 69 16.97 -4.32 2.43
CA ARG A 69 16.67 -5.74 2.61
C ARG A 69 15.77 -6.21 1.47
N TRP A 70 16.19 -7.30 0.82
CA TRP A 70 15.42 -7.99 -0.20
C TRP A 70 14.75 -9.22 0.42
N THR A 71 13.45 -9.35 0.20
CA THR A 71 12.67 -10.50 0.66
C THR A 71 12.04 -11.18 -0.55
N SER A 72 12.27 -12.48 -0.73
CA SER A 72 11.57 -13.25 -1.77
C SER A 72 10.10 -13.36 -1.42
N THR A 73 9.23 -13.11 -2.39
CA THR A 73 7.77 -13.15 -2.24
C THR A 73 7.15 -13.78 -3.48
N TYR A 74 5.82 -13.86 -3.51
CA TYR A 74 5.08 -14.37 -4.65
C TYR A 74 4.07 -13.33 -5.15
N PHE A 75 4.13 -13.04 -6.45
CA PHE A 75 3.10 -12.29 -7.16
C PHE A 75 2.62 -13.11 -8.37
N PRO A 76 1.31 -13.19 -8.66
CA PRO A 76 0.80 -13.99 -9.79
C PRO A 76 1.27 -13.53 -11.18
N PHE A 77 1.85 -12.33 -11.29
CA PHE A 77 2.22 -11.69 -12.55
C PHE A 77 3.74 -11.50 -12.72
N THR A 78 4.53 -11.93 -11.74
CA THR A 78 5.99 -11.92 -11.83
C THR A 78 6.62 -13.18 -11.22
N HIS A 79 7.66 -13.70 -11.86
CA HIS A 79 8.45 -14.81 -11.33
C HIS A 79 9.90 -14.75 -11.86
N PRO A 80 10.93 -14.80 -10.99
CA PRO A 80 10.85 -14.67 -9.53
C PRO A 80 10.43 -13.25 -9.09
N SER A 81 10.02 -13.16 -7.82
CA SER A 81 9.42 -11.96 -7.22
C SER A 81 10.10 -11.58 -5.90
N TRP A 82 10.20 -10.28 -5.66
CA TRP A 82 10.83 -9.71 -4.46
C TRP A 82 10.12 -8.46 -3.96
N GLU A 83 10.20 -8.25 -2.65
CA GLU A 83 9.96 -6.98 -2.00
C GLU A 83 11.29 -6.33 -1.61
N LEU A 84 11.36 -5.00 -1.71
CA LEU A 84 12.48 -4.20 -1.22
C LEU A 84 12.02 -3.43 0.00
N GLU A 85 12.73 -3.59 1.11
CA GLU A 85 12.53 -2.82 2.33
C GLU A 85 13.74 -1.92 2.59
N VAL A 86 13.48 -0.73 3.14
CA VAL A 86 14.50 0.24 3.56
C VAL A 86 14.42 0.45 5.06
N LYS A 87 15.56 0.52 5.74
CA LYS A 87 15.59 0.89 7.15
C LYS A 87 15.60 2.40 7.28
N PHE A 88 14.56 2.96 7.87
CA PHE A 88 14.40 4.40 8.01
C PHE A 88 13.86 4.74 9.40
N GLN A 89 14.53 5.67 10.08
CA GLN A 89 14.15 6.10 11.44
C GLN A 89 14.01 4.94 12.47
N GLY A 90 14.79 3.86 12.30
CA GLY A 90 14.79 2.71 13.20
C GLY A 90 13.84 1.57 12.81
N ASP A 91 12.94 1.80 11.84
CA ASP A 91 11.96 0.81 11.38
C ASP A 91 12.31 0.30 9.97
N TRP A 92 11.91 -0.95 9.68
CA TRP A 92 11.89 -1.46 8.31
C TRP A 92 10.61 -1.00 7.61
N LEU A 93 10.78 -0.36 6.45
CA LEU A 93 9.70 0.13 5.61
C LEU A 93 9.71 -0.65 4.30
N GLU A 94 8.66 -1.41 4.03
CA GLU A 94 8.41 -2.00 2.72
C GLU A 94 8.16 -0.89 1.70
N LEU A 95 9.10 -0.77 0.75
CA LEU A 95 9.15 0.28 -0.25
C LEU A 95 8.31 -0.06 -1.48
N LEU A 96 8.47 -1.27 -2.00
CA LEU A 96 7.88 -1.73 -3.25
C LEU A 96 7.90 -3.26 -3.37
N GLY A 97 7.01 -3.76 -4.22
CA GLY A 97 7.08 -5.12 -4.78
C GLY A 97 7.56 -5.08 -6.23
N CYS A 98 8.30 -6.10 -6.67
CA CYS A 98 8.85 -6.20 -8.01
C CYS A 98 9.13 -7.64 -8.43
N GLY A 99 9.42 -7.84 -9.71
CA GLY A 99 9.88 -9.13 -10.21
C GLY A 99 10.06 -9.14 -11.72
N ILE A 100 10.43 -10.31 -12.25
CA ILE A 100 10.51 -10.55 -13.68
C ILE A 100 9.10 -10.87 -14.18
N VAL A 101 8.63 -10.18 -15.22
CA VAL A 101 7.25 -10.31 -15.72
C VAL A 101 7.01 -11.74 -16.21
N GLU A 102 5.89 -12.33 -15.81
CA GLU A 102 5.45 -13.64 -16.32
C GLU A 102 5.33 -13.61 -17.85
N GLN A 103 6.04 -14.49 -18.55
CA GLN A 103 6.17 -14.43 -20.01
C GLN A 103 4.82 -14.60 -20.72
N GLN A 104 3.90 -15.37 -20.13
CA GLN A 104 2.54 -15.51 -20.66
C GLN A 104 1.78 -14.18 -20.73
N ILE A 105 2.06 -13.24 -19.82
CA ILE A 105 1.45 -11.90 -19.86
C ILE A 105 1.97 -11.13 -21.08
N LEU A 106 3.27 -11.22 -21.37
CA LEU A 106 3.86 -10.59 -22.55
C LEU A 106 3.34 -11.21 -23.85
N HIS A 107 3.19 -12.53 -23.90
CA HIS A 107 2.57 -13.23 -25.03
C HIS A 107 1.13 -12.76 -25.28
N ASN A 108 0.31 -12.71 -24.23
CA ASN A 108 -1.07 -12.24 -24.32
C ASN A 108 -1.18 -10.77 -24.77
N ALA A 109 -0.16 -9.95 -24.48
CA ALA A 109 -0.06 -8.56 -24.93
C ALA A 109 0.51 -8.39 -26.35
N GLY A 110 0.85 -9.49 -27.05
CA GLY A 110 1.46 -9.47 -28.39
C GLY A 110 2.94 -9.09 -28.40
N VAL A 111 3.65 -9.25 -27.28
CA VAL A 111 5.07 -8.92 -27.12
C VAL A 111 5.90 -10.20 -26.91
N GLU A 112 5.92 -11.05 -27.93
CA GLU A 112 6.46 -12.41 -27.83
C GLU A 112 8.00 -12.50 -27.77
N HIS A 113 8.70 -11.52 -28.32
CA HIS A 113 10.17 -11.55 -28.48
C HIS A 113 10.93 -10.71 -27.45
N LYS A 114 10.29 -10.39 -26.33
CA LYS A 114 10.90 -9.62 -25.25
C LYS A 114 10.68 -10.31 -23.92
N VAL A 115 11.58 -9.98 -23.01
CA VAL A 115 11.49 -10.27 -21.58
C VAL A 115 11.54 -8.95 -20.83
N GLY A 116 11.16 -8.92 -19.56
CA GLY A 116 11.20 -7.68 -18.80
C GLY A 116 10.97 -7.85 -17.32
N TRP A 117 11.19 -6.76 -16.61
CA TRP A 117 10.88 -6.67 -15.20
C TRP A 117 9.86 -5.57 -14.95
N ALA A 118 9.16 -5.69 -13.82
CA ALA A 118 8.20 -4.71 -13.35
C ALA A 118 8.37 -4.44 -11.85
N PHE A 119 7.96 -3.26 -11.41
CA PHE A 119 7.86 -2.90 -10.00
C PHE A 119 6.65 -1.98 -9.75
N GLY A 120 6.11 -2.05 -8.53
CA GLY A 120 5.04 -1.19 -8.04
C GLY A 120 5.44 -0.55 -6.72
N VAL A 121 5.39 0.79 -6.67
CA VAL A 121 5.78 1.57 -5.49
C VAL A 121 4.58 2.32 -4.90
N GLY A 122 4.41 2.22 -3.57
CA GLY A 122 3.40 2.94 -2.81
C GLY A 122 3.86 4.37 -2.50
N LEU A 123 3.38 5.34 -3.28
CA LEU A 123 3.82 6.74 -3.16
C LEU A 123 3.46 7.36 -1.82
N GLU A 124 2.25 7.09 -1.33
CA GLU A 124 1.72 7.60 -0.08
C GLU A 124 2.58 7.13 1.10
N ARG A 125 2.96 5.85 1.11
CA ARG A 125 3.79 5.27 2.17
C ARG A 125 5.17 5.91 2.21
N ILE A 126 5.80 6.13 1.05
CA ILE A 126 7.09 6.82 0.94
C ILE A 126 6.96 8.27 1.40
N ALA A 127 5.98 9.00 0.86
CA ALA A 127 5.75 10.40 1.15
C ALA A 127 5.45 10.62 2.65
N MET A 128 4.68 9.74 3.28
CA MET A 128 4.43 9.79 4.71
C MET A 128 5.70 9.70 5.54
N LYS A 129 6.63 8.81 5.17
CA LYS A 129 7.89 8.67 5.90
C LYS A 129 8.88 9.79 5.58
N LEU A 130 9.07 10.14 4.30
CA LEU A 130 10.02 11.18 3.89
C LEU A 130 9.61 12.57 4.40
N TYR A 131 8.33 12.91 4.30
CA TYR A 131 7.82 14.22 4.69
C TYR A 131 7.24 14.25 6.10
N SER A 132 7.32 13.16 6.87
CA SER A 132 6.74 13.06 8.22
C SER A 132 5.24 13.35 8.27
N ILE A 133 4.49 12.93 7.26
CA ILE A 133 3.02 13.08 7.22
C ILE A 133 2.40 11.96 8.07
N PRO A 134 1.65 12.30 9.14
CA PRO A 134 1.17 11.32 10.12
C PRO A 134 -0.09 10.57 9.65
N ASP A 135 -0.81 11.10 8.66
CA ASP A 135 -2.11 10.56 8.24
C ASP A 135 -2.28 10.67 6.73
N ILE A 136 -2.61 9.54 6.09
CA ILE A 136 -2.77 9.42 4.64
C ILE A 136 -3.91 10.30 4.10
N ARG A 137 -4.93 10.60 4.90
CA ARG A 137 -6.06 11.47 4.51
C ARG A 137 -5.59 12.89 4.17
N VAL A 138 -4.42 13.32 4.67
CA VAL A 138 -3.85 14.64 4.36
C VAL A 138 -3.60 14.81 2.86
N PHE A 139 -3.28 13.74 2.11
CA PHE A 139 -3.08 13.82 0.66
C PHE A 139 -4.34 14.22 -0.12
N TRP A 140 -5.52 14.03 0.49
CA TRP A 140 -6.81 14.40 -0.09
C TRP A 140 -7.32 15.76 0.41
N SER A 141 -6.54 16.45 1.25
CA SER A 141 -6.91 17.76 1.77
C SER A 141 -6.83 18.83 0.68
N THR A 142 -7.90 19.61 0.56
CA THR A 142 -7.92 20.83 -0.28
C THR A 142 -7.49 22.07 0.49
N ASP A 143 -6.93 21.93 1.71
CA ASP A 143 -6.50 23.07 2.52
C ASP A 143 -5.29 23.77 1.87
N PRO A 144 -5.41 25.07 1.52
CA PRO A 144 -4.30 25.82 0.95
C PRO A 144 -3.04 25.82 1.82
N ALA A 145 -3.17 25.73 3.14
CA ALA A 145 -2.05 25.68 4.08
C ALA A 145 -1.28 24.35 4.03
N PHE A 146 -1.92 23.24 3.62
CA PHE A 146 -1.20 22.00 3.30
C PHE A 146 -0.46 22.16 1.97
N LEU A 147 -1.18 22.56 0.92
CA LEU A 147 -0.64 22.65 -0.44
C LEU A 147 0.56 23.61 -0.52
N ALA A 148 0.51 24.75 0.19
CA ALA A 148 1.58 25.73 0.25
C ALA A 148 2.89 25.16 0.83
N GLN A 149 2.85 24.12 1.68
CA GLN A 149 4.07 23.52 2.24
C GLN A 149 4.89 22.75 1.19
N PHE A 150 4.27 22.31 0.10
CA PHE A 150 4.89 21.51 -0.96
C PHE A 150 5.08 22.28 -2.27
N GLN A 151 4.67 23.56 -2.33
CA GLN A 151 4.88 24.42 -3.49
C GLN A 151 6.32 24.98 -3.51
N HIS A 152 7.23 24.21 -4.08
CA HIS A 152 8.63 24.61 -4.30
C HIS A 152 8.99 24.51 -5.79
N ASN A 153 9.82 25.42 -6.29
CA ASN A 153 10.32 25.37 -7.67
C ASN A 153 11.39 24.28 -7.86
N ASP A 154 12.04 23.86 -6.79
CA ASP A 154 13.05 22.81 -6.77
C ASP A 154 12.46 21.55 -6.09
N PRO A 155 12.34 20.41 -6.81
CA PRO A 155 11.77 19.17 -6.26
C PRO A 155 12.67 18.52 -5.19
N TYR A 156 13.92 18.95 -5.04
CA TYR A 156 14.88 18.41 -4.06
C TYR A 156 14.90 19.17 -2.74
N VAL A 157 14.05 20.19 -2.57
CA VAL A 157 13.93 20.90 -1.30
C VAL A 157 13.44 19.92 -0.22
N PRO A 158 14.17 19.76 0.89
CA PRO A 158 13.72 18.91 1.98
C PRO A 158 12.50 19.54 2.64
N VAL A 159 11.35 18.87 2.54
CA VAL A 159 10.09 19.30 3.17
C VAL A 159 9.84 18.42 4.39
N CYS A 160 9.48 19.03 5.51
CA CYS A 160 8.93 18.33 6.67
C CYS A 160 7.56 18.91 6.95
N PHE A 161 6.54 18.06 6.87
CA PHE A 161 5.14 18.44 7.05
C PHE A 161 4.92 19.00 8.45
N LYS A 162 4.25 20.15 8.50
CA LYS A 162 3.78 20.78 9.74
C LYS A 162 2.27 20.56 9.83
N ALA A 163 1.85 19.91 10.91
CA ALA A 163 0.45 19.66 11.20
C ALA A 163 -0.33 20.97 11.19
N LEU A 164 -1.48 20.96 10.49
CA LEU A 164 -2.38 22.12 10.39
C LEU A 164 -3.22 22.31 11.66
N SER A 165 -3.50 21.21 12.38
CA SER A 165 -4.34 21.18 13.59
C SER A 165 -3.72 20.26 14.64
N ASN A 166 -3.56 20.77 15.87
CA ASN A 166 -3.07 20.01 17.04
C ASN A 166 -4.20 19.65 18.02
N HIS A 167 -5.46 19.71 17.59
CA HIS A 167 -6.60 19.56 18.51
C HIS A 167 -6.85 18.09 18.90
N PRO A 168 -7.35 17.81 20.12
CA PRO A 168 -7.69 16.45 20.52
C PRO A 168 -8.77 15.83 19.61
N PRO A 169 -8.74 14.51 19.39
CA PRO A 169 -9.80 13.83 18.65
C PRO A 169 -11.04 13.64 19.54
N CYS A 170 -12.21 13.55 18.92
CA CYS A 170 -13.44 13.11 19.57
C CYS A 170 -13.56 11.59 19.46
N LEU A 171 -13.92 10.92 20.56
CA LEU A 171 -14.05 9.47 20.60
C LEU A 171 -15.51 9.10 20.81
N ALA A 172 -16.00 8.10 20.08
CA ALA A 172 -17.29 7.49 20.36
C ALA A 172 -17.25 5.98 20.11
N ASP A 173 -17.86 5.22 21.01
CA ASP A 173 -17.93 3.77 20.93
C ASP A 173 -19.31 3.35 20.46
N VAL A 174 -19.35 2.44 19.48
CA VAL A 174 -20.58 1.82 19.00
C VAL A 174 -20.53 0.33 19.29
N SER A 175 -21.60 -0.18 19.89
CA SER A 175 -21.78 -1.60 20.14
C SER A 175 -23.07 -2.07 19.49
N PHE A 176 -23.06 -3.26 18.90
CA PHE A 176 -24.25 -3.86 18.31
C PHE A 176 -24.19 -5.38 18.35
N TRP A 177 -25.36 -6.01 18.24
CA TRP A 177 -25.47 -7.44 17.98
C TRP A 177 -25.32 -7.71 16.48
N VAL A 178 -24.49 -8.68 16.14
CA VAL A 178 -24.23 -9.04 14.74
C VAL A 178 -25.24 -10.07 14.24
N PRO A 179 -25.77 -9.93 13.01
CA PRO A 179 -26.55 -10.97 12.37
C PRO A 179 -25.65 -12.11 11.86
N GLU A 180 -26.27 -13.21 11.46
CA GLU A 180 -25.58 -14.31 10.80
C GLU A 180 -24.98 -13.84 9.46
N GLY A 181 -23.73 -14.22 9.17
CA GLY A 181 -23.04 -13.84 7.93
C GLY A 181 -22.42 -12.43 7.92
N PHE A 182 -22.55 -11.65 9.00
CA PHE A 182 -21.96 -10.30 9.10
C PHE A 182 -20.45 -10.29 8.80
N GLN A 183 -20.03 -9.42 7.88
CA GLN A 183 -18.62 -9.17 7.59
C GLN A 183 -18.18 -7.87 8.25
N GLU A 184 -17.06 -7.92 8.97
CA GLU A 184 -16.50 -6.73 9.62
C GLU A 184 -16.14 -5.63 8.62
N MET A 185 -15.67 -6.02 7.42
CA MET A 185 -15.32 -5.06 6.37
C MET A 185 -16.51 -4.24 5.90
N ASP A 186 -17.71 -4.82 5.81
CA ASP A 186 -18.92 -4.07 5.41
C ASP A 186 -19.22 -2.92 6.37
N PHE A 187 -18.97 -3.12 7.67
CA PHE A 187 -19.12 -2.05 8.66
C PHE A 187 -18.02 -1.00 8.55
N LEU A 188 -16.76 -1.40 8.32
CA LEU A 188 -15.67 -0.45 8.11
C LEU A 188 -15.92 0.42 6.87
N ASP A 189 -16.40 -0.17 5.77
CA ASP A 189 -16.77 0.53 4.54
C ASP A 189 -17.97 1.47 4.75
N LEU A 190 -18.98 1.04 5.51
CA LEU A 190 -20.10 1.88 5.88
C LEU A 190 -19.66 3.09 6.70
N VAL A 191 -18.78 2.89 7.69
CA VAL A 191 -18.23 4.00 8.50
C VAL A 191 -17.46 4.99 7.62
N ARG A 192 -16.69 4.50 6.64
CA ARG A 192 -16.00 5.35 5.67
C ARG A 192 -16.96 6.10 4.75
N THR A 193 -18.02 5.44 4.31
CA THR A 193 -19.05 6.03 3.43
C THR A 193 -19.81 7.16 4.12
N VAL A 194 -20.21 6.95 5.38
CA VAL A 194 -21.01 7.93 6.14
C VAL A 194 -20.13 9.01 6.77
N GLY A 195 -19.02 8.62 7.41
CA GLY A 195 -18.16 9.52 8.16
C GLY A 195 -17.06 10.22 7.35
N GLY A 196 -16.74 9.69 6.16
CA GLY A 196 -15.75 10.26 5.24
C GLY A 196 -14.41 10.57 5.89
N ASP A 197 -13.85 11.74 5.55
CA ASP A 197 -12.55 12.20 6.04
C ASP A 197 -12.55 12.60 7.52
N LEU A 198 -13.71 12.66 8.19
CA LEU A 198 -13.78 12.96 9.62
C LEU A 198 -13.40 11.75 10.47
N VAL A 199 -13.51 10.54 9.93
CA VAL A 199 -13.09 9.32 10.61
C VAL A 199 -11.59 9.11 10.44
N GLU A 200 -10.84 9.27 11.52
CA GLU A 200 -9.41 8.95 11.57
C GLU A 200 -9.19 7.46 11.54
N ARG A 201 -9.88 6.76 12.44
CA ARG A 201 -9.61 5.36 12.72
C ARG A 201 -10.83 4.71 13.32
N VAL A 202 -10.99 3.43 13.00
CA VAL A 202 -11.96 2.53 13.61
C VAL A 202 -11.17 1.40 14.23
N GLN A 203 -11.41 1.12 15.50
CA GLN A 203 -10.72 0.05 16.22
C GLN A 203 -11.75 -0.86 16.87
N LYS A 204 -11.66 -2.16 16.59
CA LYS A 204 -12.42 -3.16 17.33
C LYS A 204 -11.87 -3.26 18.74
N LEU A 205 -12.72 -2.99 19.73
CA LEU A 205 -12.36 -3.03 21.14
C LEU A 205 -12.65 -4.39 21.77
N ASP A 206 -13.80 -4.97 21.45
CA ASP A 206 -14.31 -6.14 22.15
C ASP A 206 -15.24 -7.00 21.28
N VAL A 207 -15.28 -8.30 21.60
CA VAL A 207 -16.25 -9.27 21.09
C VAL A 207 -16.86 -10.00 22.28
N PHE A 208 -18.16 -9.85 22.45
CA PHE A 208 -18.92 -10.45 23.53
C PHE A 208 -19.93 -11.46 23.02
N ILE A 209 -19.97 -12.67 23.60
CA ILE A 209 -20.99 -13.69 23.30
C ILE A 209 -21.93 -13.78 24.49
N HIS A 210 -23.23 -13.56 24.27
CA HIS A 210 -24.22 -13.60 25.33
C HIS A 210 -24.50 -15.06 25.76
N PRO A 211 -24.38 -15.40 27.06
CA PRO A 211 -24.34 -16.79 27.52
C PRO A 211 -25.66 -17.56 27.35
N ARG A 212 -26.81 -16.85 27.25
CA ARG A 212 -28.14 -17.47 27.14
C ARG A 212 -28.73 -17.46 25.74
N THR A 213 -28.40 -16.45 24.95
CA THR A 213 -28.95 -16.26 23.60
C THR A 213 -27.95 -16.65 22.53
N HIS A 214 -26.69 -16.89 22.91
CA HIS A 214 -25.55 -17.14 22.03
C HIS A 214 -25.35 -16.07 20.94
N ARG A 215 -25.97 -14.90 21.10
CA ARG A 215 -25.77 -13.76 20.21
C ARG A 215 -24.38 -13.18 20.42
N THR A 216 -23.73 -12.80 19.34
CA THR A 216 -22.44 -12.14 19.36
C THR A 216 -22.64 -10.62 19.25
N SER A 217 -21.91 -9.85 20.05
CA SER A 217 -21.89 -8.39 20.04
C SER A 217 -20.47 -7.91 19.77
N TYR A 218 -20.32 -6.97 18.85
CA TYR A 218 -19.06 -6.30 18.60
C TYR A 218 -19.10 -4.90 19.21
N CYS A 219 -17.95 -4.42 19.67
CA CYS A 219 -17.74 -3.03 20.09
C CYS A 219 -16.60 -2.43 19.28
N PHE A 220 -16.85 -1.29 18.64
CA PHE A 220 -15.84 -0.51 17.93
C PHE A 220 -15.72 0.89 18.52
N ARG A 221 -14.49 1.38 18.62
CA ARG A 221 -14.18 2.79 18.86
C ARG A 221 -13.96 3.49 17.54
N ILE A 222 -14.70 4.55 17.30
CA ILE A 222 -14.50 5.43 16.16
C ILE A 222 -13.86 6.72 16.66
N VAL A 223 -12.71 7.05 16.07
CA VAL A 223 -11.93 8.26 16.35
C VAL A 223 -12.28 9.29 15.29
N TYR A 224 -12.88 10.41 15.71
CA TYR A 224 -13.24 11.52 14.84
C TYR A 224 -12.22 12.65 14.99
N ARG A 225 -11.69 13.13 13.87
CA ARG A 225 -10.78 14.27 13.82
C ARG A 225 -10.89 14.95 12.47
N HIS A 226 -11.15 16.26 12.51
CA HIS A 226 -11.02 17.12 11.35
C HIS A 226 -9.55 17.55 11.14
N MET A 227 -9.08 17.54 9.90
CA MET A 227 -7.67 17.82 9.59
C MET A 227 -7.23 19.27 9.82
N ALA A 228 -8.12 20.23 9.54
CA ALA A 228 -7.80 21.66 9.60
C ALA A 228 -8.35 22.43 10.81
N ARG A 229 -9.27 21.85 11.61
CA ARG A 229 -9.95 22.59 12.69
C ARG A 229 -10.29 21.72 13.90
N VAL A 230 -10.67 22.38 14.99
CA VAL A 230 -11.33 21.71 16.12
C VAL A 230 -12.65 21.12 15.66
N MET A 231 -12.92 19.89 16.08
CA MET A 231 -14.22 19.24 15.96
C MET A 231 -14.87 19.20 17.34
N SER A 232 -16.15 19.55 17.41
CA SER A 232 -16.92 19.45 18.65
C SER A 232 -17.44 18.03 18.86
N GLN A 233 -17.70 17.66 20.13
CA GLN A 233 -18.31 16.37 20.44
C GLN A 233 -19.74 16.26 19.86
N GLU A 234 -20.45 17.39 19.74
CA GLU A 234 -21.79 17.44 19.17
C GLU A 234 -21.79 17.07 17.67
N GLU A 235 -20.85 17.64 16.90
CA GLU A 235 -20.64 17.27 15.49
C GLU A 235 -20.29 15.78 15.36
N ALA A 236 -19.40 15.26 16.23
CA ALA A 236 -18.99 13.86 16.20
C ALA A 236 -20.17 12.93 16.51
N ASN A 237 -20.99 13.28 17.50
CA ASN A 237 -22.15 12.50 17.89
C ASN A 237 -23.24 12.46 16.80
N ALA A 238 -23.41 13.55 16.04
CA ALA A 238 -24.36 13.57 14.91
C ALA A 238 -23.98 12.52 13.85
N ILE A 239 -22.72 12.53 13.41
CA ILE A 239 -22.20 11.55 12.44
C ILE A 239 -22.23 10.13 13.01
N HIS A 240 -21.86 9.98 14.28
CA HIS A 240 -21.89 8.68 14.96
C HIS A 240 -23.29 8.08 14.99
N LYS A 241 -24.32 8.91 15.20
CA LYS A 241 -25.71 8.49 15.16
C LYS A 241 -26.12 8.05 13.75
N ASP A 242 -25.71 8.78 12.72
CA ASP A 242 -26.00 8.42 11.34
C ASP A 242 -25.33 7.09 10.95
N ILE A 243 -24.08 6.87 11.39
CA ILE A 243 -23.39 5.58 11.23
C ILE A 243 -24.18 4.45 11.89
N GLY A 244 -24.65 4.64 13.13
CA GLY A 244 -25.47 3.66 13.82
C GLY A 244 -26.76 3.34 13.05
N HIS A 245 -27.46 4.38 12.60
CA HIS A 245 -28.70 4.23 11.84
C HIS A 245 -28.50 3.47 10.53
N HIS A 246 -27.47 3.83 9.75
CA HIS A 246 -27.15 3.14 8.51
C HIS A 246 -26.68 1.71 8.76
N ALA A 247 -25.97 1.44 9.85
CA ALA A 247 -25.59 0.08 10.20
C ALA A 247 -26.82 -0.81 10.45
N GLU A 248 -27.83 -0.32 11.21
CA GLU A 248 -29.07 -1.09 11.42
C GLU A 248 -29.82 -1.34 10.11
N GLN A 249 -29.92 -0.32 9.26
CA GLN A 249 -30.66 -0.42 8.00
C GLN A 249 -29.98 -1.30 6.95
N ASN A 250 -28.66 -1.14 6.78
CA ASN A 250 -27.94 -1.72 5.64
C ASN A 250 -27.25 -3.03 6.01
N LEU A 251 -26.85 -3.20 7.27
CA LEU A 251 -26.10 -4.38 7.74
C LEU A 251 -26.94 -5.27 8.66
N GLY A 252 -28.17 -4.88 8.99
CA GLY A 252 -29.08 -5.68 9.83
C GLY A 252 -28.58 -5.89 11.26
N VAL A 253 -27.67 -5.03 11.74
CA VAL A 253 -27.20 -5.07 13.13
C VAL A 253 -28.28 -4.49 14.05
N GLU A 254 -28.22 -4.85 15.33
CA GLU A 254 -29.10 -4.26 16.35
C GLU A 254 -28.24 -3.47 17.34
N LEU A 255 -28.41 -2.15 17.40
CA LEU A 255 -27.59 -1.31 18.27
C LEU A 255 -27.80 -1.69 19.74
N ARG A 256 -26.67 -1.84 20.43
CA ARG A 256 -26.61 -2.12 21.86
C ARG A 256 -26.18 -0.86 22.57
N ILE A 257 -27.15 -0.04 22.92
CA ILE A 257 -26.94 1.17 23.72
C ILE A 257 -26.63 0.70 25.16
N LYS A 258 -25.53 1.20 25.73
CA LYS A 258 -25.25 1.07 27.16
C LYS A 258 -25.94 2.17 27.94
#